data_AF-A0A950VMB7-F1
#
_entry.id   AF-A0A950VMB7-F1
#
_cell.length_a   1.000
_cell.length_b   1.000
_cell.length_c   1.000
_cell.angle_alpha   90.00
_cell.angle_beta   90.00
_cell.angle_gamma   90.00
#
_symmetry.space_group_name_H-M   'P 1'
#
loop_
_entity.id
_entity.type
_entity.pdbx_description
1 polymer ?
#
loop_
_entity_poly.entity_id
_entity_poly.type
_entity_poly.pdbx_seq_one_letter_code
_entity_poly.pdbx_strand_id
1 'polypeptide(L)'
;MLGNEISGAFFFLTLAGTMGLALALGFYLVVRDSVRHAGKWGINFQGLPGGRCPGCERSLPVVRVPSSVHQALWGGWTCTQCGCEIDKWGQKVSL
;
A
#
# COMPACT_ATOMS: atom_id res chain seq x y z
N MET A 1 -47.57 3.47 0.37
CA MET A 1 -46.66 4.62 0.61
C MET A 1 -45.64 4.31 1.71
N LEU A 2 -46.01 3.70 2.85
CA LEU A 2 -45.06 3.28 3.90
C LEU A 2 -43.99 2.25 3.48
N GLY A 3 -44.27 1.36 2.51
CA GLY A 3 -43.32 0.31 2.09
C GLY A 3 -42.07 0.83 1.35
N ASN A 4 -42.19 1.92 0.59
CA ASN A 4 -41.08 2.48 -0.18
C ASN A 4 -40.08 3.23 0.72
N GLU A 5 -40.59 3.93 1.73
CA GLU A 5 -39.80 4.62 2.76
C GLU A 5 -38.95 3.63 3.57
N ILE A 6 -39.58 2.53 4.02
CA ILE A 6 -38.91 1.48 4.79
C ILE A 6 -37.83 0.78 3.95
N SER A 7 -38.13 0.44 2.68
CA SER A 7 -37.16 -0.18 1.77
C SER A 7 -35.96 0.74 1.47
N GLY A 8 -36.19 2.05 1.35
CA GLY A 8 -35.13 3.04 1.16
C GLY A 8 -34.20 3.11 2.37
N ALA A 9 -34.76 3.20 3.59
CA ALA A 9 -33.99 3.27 4.82
C ALA A 9 -33.07 2.04 5.00
N PHE A 10 -33.57 0.82 4.74
CA PHE A 10 -32.75 -0.39 4.80
C PHE A 10 -31.60 -0.38 3.79
N PHE A 11 -31.83 0.09 2.56
CA PHE A 11 -30.78 0.22 1.55
C PHE A 11 -29.67 1.19 2.00
N PHE A 12 -30.05 2.37 2.53
CA PHE A 12 -29.06 3.34 2.99
C PHE A 12 -28.26 2.85 4.20
N LEU A 13 -28.92 2.18 5.17
CA LEU A 13 -28.24 1.65 6.35
C LEU A 13 -27.27 0.52 5.98
N THR A 14 -27.64 -0.37 5.06
CA THR A 14 -26.76 -1.44 4.59
C THR A 14 -25.58 -0.90 3.78
N LEU A 15 -25.81 0.07 2.90
CA LEU A 15 -24.75 0.74 2.15
C LEU A 15 -23.78 1.47 3.08
N ALA A 16 -24.30 2.24 4.04
CA ALA A 16 -23.48 2.97 5.02
C ALA A 16 -22.69 2.00 5.91
N GLY A 17 -23.32 0.91 6.37
CA GLY A 17 -22.67 -0.12 7.19
C GLY A 17 -21.52 -0.82 6.45
N THR A 18 -21.76 -1.24 5.20
CA THR A 18 -20.72 -1.90 4.38
C THR A 18 -19.58 -0.94 4.02
N MET A 19 -19.89 0.31 3.67
CA MET A 19 -18.88 1.35 3.44
C MET A 19 -18.04 1.61 4.71
N GLY A 20 -18.69 1.76 5.87
CA GLY A 20 -18.02 1.98 7.15
C GLY A 20 -17.06 0.84 7.51
N LEU A 21 -17.50 -0.42 7.33
CA LEU A 21 -16.65 -1.58 7.54
C LEU A 21 -15.46 -1.61 6.59
N ALA A 22 -15.66 -1.32 5.30
CA ALA A 22 -14.58 -1.28 4.32
C ALA A 22 -13.53 -0.21 4.65
N LEU A 23 -13.96 0.98 5.06
CA LEU A 23 -13.07 2.05 5.51
C LEU A 23 -12.31 1.68 6.78
N ALA A 24 -12.97 1.07 7.76
CA ALA A 24 -12.34 0.61 8.99
C ALA A 24 -11.27 -0.46 8.72
N LEU A 25 -11.57 -1.42 7.84
CA LEU A 25 -10.61 -2.43 7.40
C LEU A 25 -9.43 -1.81 6.65
N GLY A 26 -9.70 -0.89 5.71
CA GLY A 26 -8.65 -0.16 4.99
C GLY A 26 -7.73 0.61 5.94
N PHE A 27 -8.31 1.38 6.87
CA PHE A 27 -7.56 2.11 7.88
C PHE A 27 -6.73 1.17 8.76
N TYR A 28 -7.31 0.06 9.22
CA TYR A 28 -6.59 -0.96 10.00
C TYR A 28 -5.39 -1.51 9.22
N LEU A 29 -5.55 -1.84 7.94
CA LEU A 29 -4.45 -2.34 7.09
C LEU A 29 -3.35 -1.29 6.92
N VAL A 30 -3.70 -0.01 6.68
CA VAL A 30 -2.74 1.10 6.58
C VAL A 30 -1.95 1.23 7.88
N VAL A 31 -2.61 1.26 9.04
CA VAL A 31 -1.93 1.40 10.34
C VAL A 31 -1.04 0.19 10.61
N ARG A 32 -1.57 -1.03 10.45
CA ARG A 32 -0.84 -2.27 10.70
C ARG A 32 0.43 -2.38 9.85
N ASP A 33 0.31 -2.17 8.53
CA ASP A 33 1.42 -2.29 7.58
C ASP A 33 2.44 -1.15 7.79
N SER A 34 1.98 0.05 8.20
CA SER A 34 2.88 1.16 8.55
C SER A 34 3.70 0.86 9.80
N VAL A 35 3.06 0.35 10.87
CA VAL A 35 3.73 -0.02 12.13
C VAL A 35 4.72 -1.17 11.94
N ARG A 36 4.37 -2.15 11.10
CA ARG A 36 5.23 -3.31 10.81
C ARG A 36 6.36 -2.99 9.82
N HIS A 37 6.32 -1.83 9.18
CA HIS A 37 7.21 -1.49 8.06
C HIS A 37 7.25 -2.59 6.99
N ALA A 38 6.08 -3.16 6.68
CA ALA A 38 5.95 -4.29 5.78
C ALA A 38 4.55 -4.30 5.13
N GLY A 39 4.41 -4.97 3.99
CA GLY A 39 3.13 -5.08 3.30
C GLY A 39 2.85 -3.93 2.33
N LYS A 40 1.61 -3.86 1.85
CA LYS A 40 1.24 -3.06 0.67
C LYS A 40 0.58 -1.73 1.05
N TRP A 41 -0.14 -1.68 2.17
CA TRP A 41 -1.02 -0.57 2.51
C TRP A 41 -0.38 0.49 3.40
N GLY A 42 0.78 0.19 4.00
CA GLY A 42 1.45 1.15 4.88
C GLY A 42 2.08 2.33 4.15
N ILE A 43 2.33 3.40 4.90
CA ILE A 43 2.93 4.65 4.42
C ILE A 43 4.36 4.75 4.94
N ASN A 44 5.32 4.99 4.05
CA ASN A 44 6.72 5.17 4.40
C ASN A 44 7.13 6.64 4.24
N PHE A 45 7.32 7.33 5.36
CA PHE A 45 7.81 8.73 5.40
C PHE A 45 9.33 8.85 5.55
N GLN A 46 10.02 7.76 5.89
CA GLN A 46 11.44 7.76 6.26
C GLN A 46 12.37 7.48 5.07
N GLY A 47 11.82 7.20 3.88
CA GLY A 47 12.60 6.72 2.74
C GLY A 47 13.06 5.27 2.95
N LEU A 48 14.05 4.81 2.17
CA LEU A 48 14.53 3.42 2.33
C LEU A 48 15.49 3.38 3.51
N PRO A 49 15.31 2.45 4.46
CA PRO A 49 16.32 2.19 5.47
C PRO A 49 17.65 1.82 4.79
N GLY A 50 18.73 2.53 5.13
CA GLY A 50 20.09 2.21 4.69
C GLY A 50 20.48 2.65 3.27
N GLY A 51 19.55 3.16 2.46
CA GLY A 51 19.84 3.77 1.15
C GLY A 51 20.62 2.89 0.18
N ARG A 52 20.60 1.56 0.36
CA ARG A 52 21.40 0.58 -0.40
C ARG A 52 20.52 -0.51 -0.95
N CYS A 53 20.86 -1.00 -2.14
CA CYS A 53 20.16 -2.12 -2.77
C CYS A 53 20.42 -3.42 -1.99
N PRO A 54 19.40 -4.20 -1.59
CA PRO A 54 19.61 -5.48 -0.91
C PRO A 54 20.19 -6.57 -1.82
N GLY A 55 20.25 -6.35 -3.15
CA GLY A 55 20.80 -7.30 -4.10
C GLY A 55 22.27 -7.07 -4.46
N CYS A 56 22.73 -5.82 -4.54
CA CYS A 56 24.11 -5.48 -4.95
C CYS A 56 24.79 -4.44 -4.06
N GLU A 57 24.14 -4.04 -2.95
CA GLU A 57 24.63 -3.10 -1.93
C GLU A 57 24.94 -1.68 -2.40
N ARG A 58 24.73 -1.37 -3.69
CA ARG A 58 24.97 -0.04 -4.23
C ARG A 58 23.98 0.98 -3.65
N SER A 59 24.43 2.23 -3.51
CA SER A 59 23.58 3.33 -3.09
C SER A 59 22.41 3.51 -4.05
N LEU A 60 21.23 3.69 -3.48
CA LEU A 60 19.99 3.93 -4.21
C LEU A 60 19.76 5.43 -4.37
N PRO A 61 19.19 5.86 -5.52
CA PRO A 61 18.86 7.27 -5.71
C PRO A 61 17.79 7.72 -4.71
N VAL A 62 17.84 9.00 -4.35
CA VAL A 62 16.84 9.63 -3.47
C VAL A 62 15.47 9.66 -4.14
N VAL A 63 15.44 10.00 -5.44
CA VAL A 63 14.22 9.98 -6.25
C VAL A 63 14.07 8.62 -6.92
N ARG A 64 12.91 7.97 -6.70
CA ARG A 64 12.58 6.68 -7.30
C ARG A 64 11.46 6.86 -8.31
N VAL A 65 11.67 6.30 -9.50
CA VAL A 65 10.74 6.25 -10.62
C VAL A 65 10.26 4.80 -10.79
N PRO A 66 8.96 4.51 -10.63
CA PRO A 66 8.45 3.16 -10.76
C PRO A 66 8.67 2.63 -12.18
N SER A 67 9.14 1.39 -12.32
CA SER A 67 9.32 0.72 -13.61
C SER A 67 8.14 -0.21 -13.97
N SER A 68 7.16 -0.34 -13.08
CA SER A 68 5.98 -1.19 -13.27
C SER A 68 4.74 -0.59 -12.61
N VAL A 69 3.55 -1.03 -13.05
CA VAL A 69 2.28 -0.67 -12.41
C VAL A 69 2.24 -1.13 -10.96
N HIS A 70 2.83 -2.28 -10.66
CA HIS A 70 2.94 -2.78 -9.29
C HIS A 70 3.71 -1.80 -8.40
N GLN A 71 4.85 -1.28 -8.87
CA GLN A 71 5.63 -0.28 -8.15
C GLN A 71 4.92 1.07 -8.06
N ALA A 72 4.14 1.45 -9.07
CA ALA A 72 3.34 2.67 -9.02
C ALA A 72 2.23 2.59 -7.95
N LEU A 73 1.58 1.43 -7.80
CA LEU A 73 0.49 1.24 -6.84
C LEU A 73 0.97 1.02 -5.41
N TRP A 74 2.02 0.21 -5.22
CA TRP A 74 2.45 -0.23 -3.89
C TRP A 74 3.75 0.45 -3.43
N GLY A 75 4.32 1.30 -4.27
CA GLY A 75 5.67 1.79 -4.09
C GLY A 75 6.70 0.72 -4.42
N GLY A 76 7.96 1.12 -4.41
CA GLY A 76 9.08 0.27 -4.77
C GLY A 76 9.85 0.84 -5.95
N TRP A 77 10.82 0.07 -6.41
CA TRP A 77 11.79 0.49 -7.42
C TRP A 77 12.56 -0.72 -7.93
N THR A 78 12.99 -0.67 -9.18
CA THR A 78 13.92 -1.64 -9.75
C THR A 78 15.32 -1.05 -9.76
N CYS A 79 16.28 -1.72 -9.11
CA CYS A 79 17.68 -1.30 -9.15
C CYS A 79 18.22 -1.32 -10.58
N THR A 80 18.68 -0.18 -11.09
CA THR A 80 19.21 -0.05 -12.46
C THR A 80 20.53 -0.79 -12.68
N GLN A 81 21.17 -1.27 -11.61
CA GLN A 81 22.47 -1.92 -11.67
C GLN A 81 22.36 -3.45 -11.71
N CYS A 82 21.52 -4.04 -10.87
CA CYS A 82 21.37 -5.49 -10.76
C CYS A 82 19.97 -6.01 -11.11
N GLY A 83 19.03 -5.13 -11.44
CA GLY A 83 17.65 -5.50 -11.77
C GLY A 83 16.81 -5.97 -10.57
N CYS A 84 17.35 -5.90 -9.35
CA CYS A 84 16.62 -6.31 -8.15
C CYS A 84 15.40 -5.40 -7.93
N GLU A 85 14.22 -5.99 -7.87
CA GLU A 85 13.00 -5.31 -7.46
C GLU A 85 12.95 -5.19 -5.94
N ILE A 86 12.72 -3.96 -5.48
CA ILE A 86 12.74 -3.59 -4.07
C ILE A 86 11.40 -2.94 -3.75
N ASP A 87 10.78 -3.34 -2.65
CA ASP A 87 9.55 -2.71 -2.19
C ASP A 87 9.82 -1.34 -1.53
N LYS A 88 8.75 -0.64 -1.13
CA LYS A 88 8.88 0.66 -0.46
C LYS A 88 9.60 0.60 0.89
N TRP A 89 9.69 -0.57 1.51
CA TRP A 89 10.32 -0.82 2.81
C TRP A 89 11.80 -1.21 2.70
N GLY A 90 12.30 -1.36 1.47
CA GLY A 90 13.69 -1.74 1.20
C GLY A 90 13.95 -3.23 1.16
N GLN A 91 12.89 -4.05 1.16
CA GLN A 91 13.00 -5.50 1.04
C GLN A 91 13.01 -5.92 -0.43
N LYS A 92 13.73 -7.00 -0.73
CA LYS A 92 13.70 -7.62 -2.05
C LYS A 92 12.31 -8.21 -2.29
N VAL A 93 11.72 -7.90 -3.44
CA VAL A 93 10.51 -8.58 -3.90
C VAL A 93 10.94 -9.91 -4.50
N SER A 94 10.64 -11.02 -3.82
CA SER A 94 10.77 -12.36 -4.39
C SER A 94 9.54 -12.67 -5.23
N LEU A 95 9.75 -13.16 -6.46
CA LEU A 95 8.75 -13.92 -7.19
C LEU A 95 8.42 -15.23 -6.45
#